data_AF-A0A0H3A5C9-F1
#
_entry.id   AF-A0A0H3A5C9-F1
#
_cell.length_a   1.000
_cell.length_b   1.000
_cell.length_c   1.000
_cell.angle_alpha   90.00
_cell.angle_beta   90.00
_cell.angle_gamma   90.00
#
_symmetry.space_group_name_H-M   'P 1'
#
loop_
_entity.id
_entity.type
_entity.pdbx_description
1 polymer ?
#
loop_
_entity_poly.entity_id
_entity_poly.type
_entity_poly.pdbx_seq_one_letter_code
_entity_poly.pdbx_strand_id
1 'polypeptide(L)'
;MQADATLARLMALDGAGLTDLLAEETEAARQVAREAEVRFAAYLEDLTTVLAIEGGAGVRVVRHWLDAAGLGARLGQCGASLRGAAALHDYGRDRMAEVALADPASLLRIQLEGARQWAREQLGDEPLKGRRNDE
;
A
#
# COMPACT_ATOMS: atom_id res chain seq x y z
N MET A 1 22.02 13.50 31.61
CA MET A 1 22.28 14.94 31.82
C MET A 1 21.33 15.85 31.04
N GLN A 2 21.16 15.69 29.71
CA GLN A 2 20.24 16.56 28.94
C GLN A 2 18.76 16.27 29.24
N ALA A 3 18.38 14.99 29.41
CA ALA A 3 17.02 14.59 29.79
C ALA A 3 16.60 15.11 31.18
N ASP A 4 17.51 15.10 32.17
CA ASP A 4 17.23 15.59 33.53
C ASP A 4 17.00 17.11 33.56
N ALA A 5 17.72 17.86 32.72
CA ALA A 5 17.56 19.31 32.61
C ALA A 5 16.22 19.68 31.92
N THR A 6 15.80 18.90 30.91
CA THR A 6 14.49 19.08 30.26
C THR A 6 13.35 18.76 31.24
N LEU A 7 13.49 17.70 32.03
CA LEU A 7 12.48 17.28 33.00
C LEU A 7 12.34 18.30 34.15
N ALA A 8 13.46 18.83 34.66
CA ALA A 8 13.47 19.90 35.65
C ALA A 8 12.81 21.18 35.13
N ARG A 9 13.01 21.51 33.84
CA ARG A 9 12.40 22.67 33.19
C ARG A 9 10.90 22.50 32.97
N LEU A 10 10.43 21.29 32.64
CA LEU A 10 9.01 20.96 32.54
C LEU A 10 8.32 21.01 33.91
N MET A 11 8.99 20.55 34.96
CA MET A 11 8.49 20.63 36.35
C MET A 11 8.45 22.07 36.91
N ALA A 12 9.19 23.00 36.30
CA ALA A 12 9.21 24.41 36.67
C ALA A 12 8.14 25.26 35.96
N LEU A 13 7.43 24.70 34.98
CA LEU A 13 6.32 25.37 34.31
C LEU A 13 5.10 25.40 35.23
N ASP A 14 4.38 26.52 35.23
CA ASP A 14 3.06 26.59 35.81
C ASP A 14 2.00 25.93 34.90
N GLY A 15 0.77 25.83 35.39
CA GLY A 15 -0.31 25.18 34.64
C GLY A 15 -0.60 25.85 33.28
N ALA A 16 -0.34 27.16 33.16
CA ALA A 16 -0.51 27.89 31.90
C ALA A 16 0.63 27.56 30.92
N GLY A 17 1.88 27.62 31.37
CA GLY A 17 3.05 27.31 30.56
C GLY A 17 3.12 25.85 30.09
N LEU A 18 2.59 24.90 30.89
CA LEU A 18 2.43 23.51 30.45
C LEU A 18 1.34 23.37 29.37
N THR A 19 0.23 24.11 29.51
CA THR A 19 -0.87 24.09 28.54
C THR A 19 -0.43 24.68 27.21
N ASP A 20 0.33 25.78 27.22
CA ASP A 20 0.86 26.41 26.01
C ASP A 20 1.88 25.50 25.30
N LEU A 21 2.79 24.85 26.05
CA LEU A 21 3.75 23.90 25.48
C LEU A 21 3.05 22.69 24.83
N LEU A 22 2.03 22.13 25.49
CA LEU A 22 1.23 21.05 24.91
C LEU A 22 0.43 21.53 23.70
N ALA A 23 -0.07 22.77 23.70
CA ALA A 23 -0.77 23.35 22.57
C ALA A 23 0.16 23.51 21.35
N GLU A 24 1.40 23.96 21.55
CA GLU A 24 2.43 24.05 20.51
C GLU A 24 2.80 22.68 19.94
N GLU A 25 3.06 21.68 20.79
CA GLU A 25 3.33 20.31 20.34
C GLU A 25 2.15 19.72 19.57
N THR A 26 0.92 19.97 20.04
CA THR A 26 -0.30 19.52 19.37
C THR A 26 -0.45 20.18 18.00
N GLU A 27 -0.20 21.49 17.90
CA GLU A 27 -0.31 22.19 16.62
C GLU A 27 0.78 21.77 15.64
N ALA A 28 2.01 21.52 16.12
CA ALA A 28 3.08 20.96 15.32
C ALA A 28 2.70 19.55 14.79
N ALA A 29 2.14 18.69 15.64
CA ALA A 29 1.67 17.36 15.23
C ALA A 29 0.54 17.45 14.20
N ARG A 30 -0.41 18.39 14.37
CA ARG A 30 -1.48 18.65 13.39
C ARG A 30 -0.91 19.13 12.06
N GLN A 31 0.09 20.00 12.09
CA GLN A 31 0.72 20.48 10.88
C GLN A 31 1.40 19.34 10.10
N VAL A 32 2.14 18.48 10.79
CA VAL A 32 2.75 17.28 10.18
C VAL A 32 1.68 16.35 9.59
N ALA A 33 0.56 16.16 10.29
CA ALA A 33 -0.56 15.35 9.79
C ALA A 33 -1.17 15.96 8.51
N ARG A 34 -1.45 17.26 8.50
CA ARG A 34 -1.95 17.98 7.30
C ARG A 34 -1.00 17.84 6.12
N GLU A 35 0.30 18.00 6.35
CA GLU A 35 1.29 17.84 5.28
C GLU A 35 1.38 16.39 4.77
N ALA A 36 1.23 15.40 5.66
CA ALA A 36 1.16 13.99 5.28
C ALA A 36 -0.09 13.70 4.43
N GLU A 37 -1.24 14.26 4.80
CA GLU A 37 -2.49 14.15 4.02
C GLU A 37 -2.34 14.76 2.63
N VAL A 38 -1.75 15.96 2.52
CA VAL A 38 -1.50 16.62 1.22
C VAL A 38 -0.59 15.77 0.34
N ARG A 39 0.51 15.24 0.90
CA ARG A 39 1.42 14.34 0.15
C ARG A 39 0.71 13.06 -0.29
N PHE A 40 -0.14 12.49 0.57
CA PHE A 40 -0.87 11.28 0.25
C PHE A 40 -1.93 11.51 -0.83
N ALA A 41 -2.64 12.64 -0.81
CA ALA A 41 -3.57 13.02 -1.86
C ALA A 41 -2.86 13.17 -3.22
N ALA A 42 -1.71 13.85 -3.26
CA ALA A 42 -0.88 13.96 -4.46
C ALA A 42 -0.41 12.59 -4.96
N TYR A 43 0.01 11.71 -4.05
CA TYR A 43 0.36 10.33 -4.39
C TYR A 43 -0.80 9.55 -5.03
N LEU A 44 -2.03 9.70 -4.53
CA LEU A 44 -3.20 9.03 -5.12
C LEU A 44 -3.54 9.58 -6.51
N GLU A 45 -3.34 10.88 -6.74
CA GLU A 45 -3.48 11.50 -8.07
C GLU A 45 -2.44 10.96 -9.07
N ASP A 46 -1.17 10.87 -8.64
CA ASP A 46 -0.09 10.27 -9.43
C ASP A 46 -0.40 8.80 -9.74
N LEU A 47 -0.87 8.04 -8.74
CA LEU A 47 -1.26 6.64 -8.91
C LEU A 47 -2.42 6.49 -9.90
N THR A 48 -3.41 7.37 -9.83
CA THR A 48 -4.53 7.41 -10.80
C THR A 48 -4.00 7.62 -12.21
N THR A 49 -3.04 8.53 -12.37
CA THR A 49 -2.40 8.81 -13.67
C THR A 49 -1.66 7.57 -14.20
N VAL A 50 -0.88 6.89 -13.35
CA VAL A 50 -0.21 5.64 -13.72
C VAL A 50 -1.20 4.57 -14.14
N LEU A 51 -2.28 4.39 -13.38
CA LEU A 51 -3.31 3.38 -13.65
C LEU A 51 -4.12 3.67 -14.93
N ALA A 52 -4.24 4.94 -15.30
CA ALA A 52 -4.91 5.39 -16.52
C ALA A 52 -4.07 5.27 -17.81
N ILE A 53 -2.79 4.90 -17.72
CA ILE A 53 -1.93 4.71 -18.90
C ILE A 53 -2.59 3.73 -19.88
N GLU A 54 -2.76 4.18 -21.13
CA GLU A 54 -3.38 3.41 -22.20
C GLU A 54 -2.69 2.05 -22.43
N GLY A 55 -3.46 1.07 -22.88
CA GLY A 55 -2.96 -0.30 -23.07
C GLY A 55 -2.66 -1.04 -21.76
N GLY A 56 -3.02 -0.48 -20.59
CA GLY A 56 -2.97 -1.16 -19.29
C GLY A 56 -1.55 -1.40 -18.77
N ALA A 57 -0.56 -0.64 -19.23
CA ALA A 57 0.83 -0.80 -18.78
C ALA A 57 0.97 -0.54 -17.27
N GLY A 58 0.34 0.51 -16.75
CA GLY A 58 0.37 0.81 -15.32
C GLY A 58 -0.21 -0.30 -14.45
N VAL A 59 -1.35 -0.87 -14.86
CA VAL A 59 -1.97 -2.05 -14.21
C VAL A 59 -1.00 -3.22 -14.14
N ARG A 60 -0.29 -3.53 -15.22
CA ARG A 60 0.69 -4.64 -15.25
C ARG A 60 1.91 -4.36 -14.37
N VAL A 61 2.42 -3.13 -14.34
CA VAL A 61 3.55 -2.73 -13.48
C VAL A 61 3.17 -2.83 -12.00
N VAL A 62 2.03 -2.24 -11.63
CA VAL A 62 1.53 -2.30 -10.25
C VAL A 62 1.29 -3.76 -9.83
N ARG A 63 0.70 -4.57 -10.71
CA ARG A 63 0.52 -6.00 -10.47
C ARG A 63 1.85 -6.71 -10.20
N HIS A 64 2.85 -6.48 -11.04
CA HIS A 64 4.17 -7.07 -10.88
C HIS A 64 4.79 -6.75 -9.51
N TRP A 65 4.67 -5.50 -9.04
CA TRP A 65 5.16 -5.12 -7.71
C TRP A 65 4.39 -5.79 -6.57
N LEU A 66 3.08 -5.93 -6.71
CA LEU A 66 2.25 -6.63 -5.73
C LEU A 66 2.58 -8.12 -5.66
N ASP A 67 2.80 -8.77 -6.80
CA ASP A 67 3.24 -10.15 -6.86
C ASP A 67 4.62 -10.33 -6.21
N ALA A 68 5.54 -9.38 -6.42
CA ALA A 68 6.85 -9.37 -5.76
C ALA A 68 6.76 -9.17 -4.23
N ALA A 69 5.74 -8.45 -3.75
CA ALA A 69 5.39 -8.36 -2.33
C ALA A 69 4.73 -9.64 -1.79
N GLY A 70 4.59 -10.69 -2.59
CA GLY A 70 4.00 -11.96 -2.19
C GLY A 70 2.47 -11.96 -2.17
N LEU A 71 1.82 -10.96 -2.79
CA LEU A 71 0.37 -10.94 -2.94
C LEU A 71 -0.04 -12.09 -3.90
N GLY A 72 -0.59 -13.17 -3.34
CA GLY A 72 -0.94 -14.39 -4.10
C GLY A 72 -0.02 -15.60 -3.83
N ALA A 73 1.10 -15.41 -3.12
CA ALA A 73 1.90 -16.52 -2.64
C ALA A 73 1.19 -17.22 -1.46
N ARG A 74 1.21 -18.56 -1.42
CA ARG A 74 0.75 -19.28 -0.22
C ARG A 74 1.77 -19.06 0.89
N LEU A 75 1.33 -18.49 2.01
CA LEU A 75 2.16 -18.22 3.20
C LEU A 75 2.96 -19.44 3.70
N GLY A 76 2.53 -20.67 3.35
CA GLY A 76 3.20 -21.91 3.72
C GLY A 76 4.23 -22.47 2.72
N GLN A 77 4.49 -21.81 1.58
CA GLN A 77 5.36 -22.36 0.52
C GLN A 77 6.85 -21.94 0.61
N CYS A 78 7.23 -21.02 1.51
CA CYS A 78 8.61 -20.55 1.57
C CYS A 78 9.28 -20.87 2.90
N GLY A 79 10.49 -21.44 2.83
CA GLY A 79 11.48 -21.47 3.92
C GLY A 79 12.03 -20.08 4.30
N ALA A 80 11.25 -19.02 4.09
CA ALA A 80 11.49 -17.68 4.57
C ALA A 80 10.97 -17.55 6.00
N SER A 81 11.50 -16.60 6.77
CA SER A 81 10.93 -16.26 8.07
C SER A 81 9.45 -15.90 7.90
N LEU A 82 8.56 -16.64 8.57
CA LEU A 82 7.10 -16.39 8.59
C LEU A 82 6.77 -14.92 8.87
N ARG A 83 7.57 -14.24 9.70
CA ARG A 83 7.41 -12.81 10.00
C ARG A 83 7.68 -11.91 8.79
N GLY A 84 8.71 -12.22 8.02
CA GLY A 84 9.04 -11.46 6.80
C GLY A 84 7.99 -11.63 5.71
N ALA A 85 7.49 -12.86 5.55
CA ALA A 85 6.39 -13.13 4.63
C ALA A 85 5.09 -12.42 5.04
N ALA A 86 4.77 -12.39 6.33
CA ALA A 86 3.61 -11.66 6.84
C ALA A 86 3.71 -10.15 6.59
N ALA A 87 4.88 -9.55 6.86
CA ALA A 87 5.08 -8.11 6.65
C ALA A 87 4.94 -7.69 5.17
N LEU A 88 5.47 -8.51 4.25
CA LEU A 88 5.32 -8.26 2.81
C LEU A 88 3.87 -8.43 2.34
N HIS A 89 3.16 -9.42 2.89
CA HIS A 89 1.73 -9.60 2.61
C HIS A 89 0.90 -8.40 3.10
N ASP A 90 1.14 -7.91 4.32
CA ASP A 90 0.47 -6.72 4.85
C ASP A 90 0.77 -5.49 4.00
N TYR A 91 2.03 -5.30 3.58
CA TYR A 91 2.41 -4.25 2.66
C TYR A 91 1.63 -4.33 1.34
N GLY A 92 1.55 -5.51 0.72
CA GLY A 92 0.79 -5.73 -0.50
C GLY A 92 -0.70 -5.42 -0.34
N ARG A 93 -1.30 -5.83 0.79
CA ARG A 93 -2.70 -5.51 1.12
C ARG A 93 -2.92 -4.01 1.23
N ASP A 94 -2.01 -3.28 1.88
CA ASP A 94 -2.12 -1.83 2.04
C ASP A 94 -1.97 -1.12 0.69
N ARG A 95 -1.05 -1.57 -0.18
CA ARG A 95 -0.95 -1.06 -1.57
C ARG A 95 -2.23 -1.30 -2.38
N MET A 96 -2.90 -2.44 -2.18
CA MET A 96 -4.19 -2.73 -2.82
C MET A 96 -5.31 -1.80 -2.36
N ALA A 97 -5.30 -1.39 -1.09
CA ALA A 97 -6.24 -0.39 -0.58
C ALA A 97 -5.98 0.98 -1.22
N GLU A 98 -4.72 1.38 -1.37
CA GLU A 98 -4.34 2.63 -2.06
C GLU A 98 -4.79 2.64 -3.53
N VAL A 99 -4.61 1.52 -4.25
CA VAL A 99 -5.15 1.35 -5.61
C VAL A 99 -6.67 1.53 -5.63
N ALA A 100 -7.38 0.95 -4.67
CA ALA A 100 -8.83 1.07 -4.58
C ALA A 100 -9.28 2.51 -4.31
N LEU A 101 -8.50 3.27 -3.54
CA LEU A 101 -8.76 4.69 -3.27
C LEU A 101 -8.49 5.57 -4.50
N ALA A 102 -7.45 5.26 -5.27
CA ALA A 102 -7.08 6.00 -6.48
C ALA A 102 -8.03 5.71 -7.66
N ASP A 103 -8.21 4.44 -8.04
CA ASP A 103 -9.12 4.02 -9.11
C ASP A 103 -9.75 2.65 -8.80
N PRO A 104 -10.99 2.59 -8.29
CA PRO A 104 -11.69 1.35 -8.00
C PRO A 104 -11.84 0.43 -9.22
N ALA A 105 -11.90 0.96 -10.45
CA ALA A 105 -11.98 0.12 -11.64
C ALA A 105 -10.66 -0.62 -11.89
N SER A 106 -9.52 0.04 -11.63
CA SER A 106 -8.20 -0.58 -11.74
C SER A 106 -7.97 -1.71 -10.76
N LEU A 107 -8.58 -1.66 -9.57
CA LEU A 107 -8.59 -2.79 -8.64
C LEU A 107 -9.06 -4.09 -9.32
N LEU A 108 -10.18 -4.03 -10.03
CA LEU A 108 -10.72 -5.18 -10.76
C LEU A 108 -9.81 -5.59 -11.92
N ARG A 109 -9.24 -4.63 -12.65
CA ARG A 109 -8.30 -4.91 -13.74
C ARG A 109 -7.05 -5.63 -13.24
N ILE A 110 -6.52 -5.25 -12.08
CA ILE A 110 -5.36 -5.89 -11.43
C ILE A 110 -5.68 -7.33 -11.01
N GLN A 111 -6.88 -7.57 -10.47
CA GLN A 111 -7.31 -8.93 -10.12
C GLN A 111 -7.50 -9.81 -11.36
N LEU A 112 -8.12 -9.26 -12.41
CA LEU A 112 -8.30 -9.96 -13.68
C LEU A 112 -6.96 -10.26 -14.36
N GLU A 113 -6.00 -9.34 -14.34
CA GLU A 113 -4.67 -9.60 -14.90
C GLU A 113 -3.93 -10.69 -14.12
N GLY A 114 -4.04 -10.69 -12.79
CA GLY A 114 -3.51 -11.77 -11.95
C GLY A 114 -4.12 -13.13 -12.28
N ALA A 115 -5.45 -13.19 -12.43
CA ALA A 115 -6.14 -14.42 -12.81
C ALA A 115 -5.71 -14.91 -14.20
N ARG A 116 -5.53 -13.99 -15.15
CA ARG A 116 -5.02 -14.30 -16.50
C ARG A 116 -3.59 -14.81 -16.47
N GLN A 117 -2.71 -14.15 -15.72
CA GLN A 117 -1.32 -14.57 -15.59
C GLN A 117 -1.23 -15.96 -14.94
N TRP A 118 -1.94 -16.18 -13.83
CA TRP A 118 -2.01 -17.48 -13.18
C TRP A 118 -2.55 -18.57 -14.13
N ALA A 119 -3.59 -18.28 -14.91
CA ALA A 119 -4.11 -19.22 -15.89
C ALA A 119 -3.06 -19.59 -16.96
N ARG A 120 -2.29 -18.61 -17.46
CA ARG A 120 -1.17 -18.87 -18.40
C ARG A 120 -0.08 -19.73 -17.76
N GLU A 121 0.27 -19.49 -16.50
CA GLU A 121 1.28 -20.26 -15.76
C GLU A 121 0.85 -21.72 -15.56
N GLN A 122 -0.44 -21.97 -15.33
CA GLN A 122 -0.98 -23.30 -15.02
C GLN A 122 -1.37 -24.12 -16.24
N LEU A 123 -1.87 -23.47 -17.29
CA LEU A 123 -2.36 -24.13 -18.51
C LEU A 123 -1.31 -24.18 -19.62
N GLY A 124 -0.21 -23.42 -19.48
CA GLY A 124 0.66 -23.09 -20.59
C GLY A 124 -0.05 -22.20 -21.63
N ASP A 125 0.67 -21.77 -22.65
CA ASP A 125 0.14 -20.94 -23.75
C ASP A 125 -0.75 -21.73 -24.73
N GLU A 126 -1.36 -22.84 -24.28
CA GLU A 126 -2.31 -23.58 -25.10
C GLU A 126 -3.63 -22.79 -25.16
N PRO A 127 -4.06 -22.32 -26.35
CA PRO A 127 -5.38 -21.74 -26.48
C PRO A 127 -6.40 -22.81 -26.10
N LEU A 128 -7.37 -22.45 -25.24
CA LEU A 128 -8.52 -23.27 -24.93
C LEU A 128 -9.21 -23.64 -26.25
N LYS A 129 -8.84 -24.80 -26.82
CA LYS A 129 -9.49 -25.36 -28.00
C LYS A 129 -10.93 -25.62 -27.56
N GLY A 130 -11.82 -24.71 -27.96
CA GLY A 130 -13.25 -24.93 -27.85
C GLY A 130 -13.53 -26.29 -28.47
N ARG A 131 -13.96 -27.24 -27.64
CA ARG A 131 -14.65 -28.42 -28.13
C ARG A 131 -15.87 -27.89 -28.85
N ARG A 132 -15.78 -27.75 -30.17
CA ARG A 132 -16.97 -27.70 -31.00
C ARG A 132 -17.67 -29.02 -30.73
N ASN A 133 -18.83 -28.94 -30.11
CA ASN A 133 -19.76 -30.06 -30.06
C ASN A 133 -20.19 -30.28 -31.50
N ASP A 134 -19.55 -31.23 -32.17
CA ASP A 134 -20.09 -31.86 -33.36
C ASP A 134 -21.01 -32.99 -32.88
N GLU A 135 -22.25 -32.64 -32.50
CA GLU A 135 -23.45 -33.50 -32.56
C GLU A 135 -24.69 -32.62 -32.79
#